data_AF-A0A2P2Q985-F1
#
_entry.id   AF-A0A2P2Q985-F1
#
_cell.length_a   1.000
_cell.length_b   1.000
_cell.length_c   1.000
_cell.angle_alpha   90.00
_cell.angle_beta   90.00
_cell.angle_gamma   90.00
#
_symmetry.space_group_name_H-M   'P 1'
#
loop_
_entity.id
_entity.type
_entity.pdbx_description
1 polymer ?
#
loop_
_entity_poly.entity_id
_entity_poly.type
_entity_poly.pdbx_seq_one_letter_code
_entity_poly.pdbx_strand_id
1 'polypeptide(L)'
;MTEGYSGSDLKNLCVTAAYRPVRELLQQEREKDKERKQKAKEGTSSEDASDSKEESTEEKITLRPLNMEDMRQAKNQVAASFAAEGSIMSELKQWNELYGEGGSRKKQQLTYFL
;
A
#
# COMPACT_ATOMS: atom_id res chain seq x y z
N MET A 1 7.15 -4.21 -13.87
CA MET A 1 7.36 -3.89 -12.43
C MET A 1 6.54 -4.81 -11.51
N THR A 2 5.31 -5.16 -11.90
CA THR A 2 4.35 -5.94 -11.10
C THR A 2 3.88 -7.21 -11.82
N GLU A 3 4.77 -7.90 -12.54
CA GLU A 3 4.44 -9.20 -13.13
C GLU A 3 4.24 -10.24 -12.03
N GLY A 4 3.20 -11.08 -12.16
CA GLY A 4 2.79 -12.04 -11.13
C GLY A 4 1.99 -11.44 -9.96
N TYR A 5 1.79 -10.13 -9.93
CA TYR A 5 0.95 -9.52 -8.89
C TYR A 5 -0.52 -9.79 -9.23
N SER A 6 -1.25 -10.32 -8.24
CA SER A 6 -2.70 -10.35 -8.28
C SER A 6 -3.28 -8.96 -8.02
N GLY A 7 -4.58 -8.78 -8.26
CA GLY A 7 -5.26 -7.53 -7.89
C GLY A 7 -5.15 -7.20 -6.40
N SER A 8 -5.08 -8.22 -5.52
CA SER A 8 -4.85 -8.04 -4.10
C SER A 8 -3.44 -7.50 -3.82
N ASP A 9 -2.43 -8.03 -4.51
CA ASP A 9 -1.05 -7.57 -4.35
C ASP A 9 -0.90 -6.11 -4.79
N LEU A 10 -1.54 -5.73 -5.90
CA LEU A 10 -1.56 -4.35 -6.39
C LEU A 10 -2.26 -3.41 -5.40
N LYS A 11 -3.38 -3.84 -4.81
CA LYS A 11 -4.04 -3.09 -3.73
C LYS A 11 -3.08 -2.88 -2.56
N ASN A 12 -2.45 -3.94 -2.09
CA ASN A 12 -1.54 -3.87 -0.94
C ASN A 12 -0.30 -3.02 -1.23
N LEU A 13 0.23 -3.09 -2.46
CA LEU A 13 1.32 -2.24 -2.94
C LEU A 13 0.95 -0.75 -2.84
N CYS A 14 -0.20 -0.36 -3.41
CA CYS A 14 -0.68 1.02 -3.37
C CYS A 14 -0.95 1.50 -1.94
N VAL A 15 -1.56 0.66 -1.10
CA VAL A 15 -1.81 0.96 0.31
C VAL A 15 -0.49 1.20 1.05
N THR A 16 0.51 0.35 0.84
CA THR A 16 1.83 0.48 1.48
C THR A 16 2.54 1.76 1.04
N ALA A 17 2.46 2.11 -0.24
CA ALA A 17 3.01 3.36 -0.76
C ALA A 17 2.31 4.59 -0.15
N ALA A 18 0.98 4.58 -0.06
CA ALA A 18 0.18 5.68 0.48
C ALA A 18 0.41 5.90 1.98
N TYR A 19 0.70 4.84 2.75
CA TYR A 19 1.01 4.96 4.18
C TYR A 19 2.36 5.62 4.46
N ARG A 20 3.27 5.66 3.49
CA ARG A 20 4.61 6.17 3.74
C ARG A 20 4.65 7.69 4.02
N PRO A 21 4.04 8.57 3.22
CA PRO A 21 3.91 9.99 3.58
C PRO A 21 3.32 10.21 4.97
N VAL A 22 2.34 9.38 5.36
CA VAL A 22 1.70 9.45 6.67
C VAL A 22 2.68 9.08 7.79
N ARG A 23 3.44 7.99 7.63
CA ARG A 23 4.46 7.58 8.62
C ARG A 23 5.54 8.63 8.83
N GLU A 24 5.96 9.30 7.75
CA GLU A 24 6.94 10.37 7.81
C GLU A 24 6.41 11.58 8.59
N LEU A 25 5.15 11.95 8.38
CA LEU A 25 4.51 13.03 9.13
C LEU A 25 4.41 12.71 10.64
N LEU A 26 3.96 11.51 10.99
CA LEU A 26 3.91 11.06 12.39
C LEU A 26 5.30 11.06 13.05
N GLN A 27 6.35 10.79 12.27
CA GLN A 27 7.72 10.84 12.77
C GLN A 27 8.17 12.28 13.05
N GLN A 28 7.87 13.21 12.14
CA GLN A 28 8.18 14.63 12.31
C GLN A 28 7.47 15.24 13.52
N GLU A 29 6.19 14.93 13.72
CA GLU A 29 5.43 15.36 14.91
C GLU A 29 6.10 14.87 16.20
N ARG A 30 6.48 13.59 16.24
CA ARG A 30 7.16 12.99 17.40
C ARG A 30 8.52 13.62 17.67
N GLU A 31 9.27 14.00 16.64
CA GLU A 31 10.57 14.67 16.78
C GLU A 31 10.39 16.10 17.32
N LYS A 32 9.43 16.88 16.79
CA LYS A 32 9.08 18.21 17.31
C LYS A 32 8.67 18.16 18.78
N ASP A 33 7.89 17.16 19.19
CA ASP A 33 7.51 16.97 20.59
C ASP A 33 8.69 16.66 21.51
N LYS A 34 9.68 15.90 21.01
CA LYS A 34 10.91 15.61 21.75
C LYS A 34 11.77 16.85 21.91
N GLU A 35 11.93 17.65 20.86
CA GLU A 35 12.68 18.90 20.90
C GLU A 35 12.05 19.91 21.86
N ARG A 36 10.72 20.07 21.84
CA ARG A 36 9.98 20.89 22.81
C ARG A 36 10.24 20.44 24.25
N LYS A 37 10.21 19.13 24.50
CA LYS A 37 10.50 18.55 25.82
C LYS A 37 11.96 18.73 26.27
N GLN A 38 12.91 18.75 25.34
CA GLN A 38 14.33 18.99 25.65
C GLN A 38 14.57 20.48 25.96
N LYS A 39 14.04 21.40 25.13
CA LYS A 39 14.10 22.85 25.38
C LYS A 39 13.46 23.25 26.70
N ALA A 40 12.35 22.60 27.09
CA ALA A 40 11.70 22.82 28.38
C ALA A 40 12.54 22.32 29.59
N LYS A 41 13.45 21.37 29.39
CA LYS A 41 14.33 20.83 30.44
C LYS A 41 15.67 21.57 30.56
N GLU A 42 16.13 22.24 29.50
CA GLU A 42 17.40 22.99 29.48
C GLU A 42 17.30 24.45 29.98
N GLY A 43 16.14 24.89 30.47
CA GLY A 43 16.05 26.05 31.37
C GLY A 43 16.58 27.39 30.83
N THR A 44 16.45 27.68 29.52
CA THR A 44 16.68 29.04 29.03
C THR A 44 15.43 29.87 29.24
N SER A 45 15.39 30.56 30.38
CA SER A 45 14.60 31.78 30.54
C SER A 45 15.31 32.88 29.76
N SER A 46 14.83 33.16 28.55
CA SER A 46 14.87 34.52 28.00
C SER A 46 13.52 34.77 27.37
N GLU A 47 12.82 35.72 27.96
CA GLU A 47 11.57 36.28 27.50
C GLU A 47 11.66 36.62 26.01
N ASP A 48 11.02 35.83 25.17
CA ASP A 48 10.33 36.41 24.03
C ASP A 48 8.88 35.93 24.09
N ALA A 49 8.08 36.82 24.66
CA ALA A 49 6.63 36.74 24.64
C ALA A 49 6.16 36.98 23.20
N SER A 50 6.20 35.95 22.36
CA SER A 50 5.54 35.98 21.04
C SER A 50 4.80 34.69 20.69
N ASP A 51 4.27 33.96 21.68
CA ASP A 51 3.29 32.89 21.39
C ASP A 51 1.88 33.25 21.89
N SER A 52 1.58 34.55 21.89
CA SER A 52 0.19 35.02 21.85
C SER A 52 -0.10 35.58 20.47
N LYS A 53 -1.02 34.88 19.76
CA LYS A 53 -1.48 35.07 18.38
C LYS A 53 -0.55 34.35 17.40
N GLU A 54 -0.93 33.21 16.84
CA GLU A 54 -2.02 33.03 15.88
C GLU A 54 -2.81 31.74 16.20
N GLU A 55 -4.02 31.77 16.75
CA GLU A 55 -5.27 31.75 15.96
C GLU A 55 -5.06 31.36 14.50
N SER A 56 -5.53 30.18 14.05
CA SER A 56 -6.20 30.03 12.74
C SER A 56 -6.41 28.57 12.35
N THR A 57 -7.66 28.23 12.03
CA THR A 57 -8.06 27.21 11.03
C THR A 57 -7.36 25.85 11.08
N GLU A 58 -8.03 24.83 11.62
CA GLU A 58 -7.81 23.41 11.27
C GLU A 58 -6.38 23.09 10.80
N GLU A 59 -5.45 22.77 11.71
CA GLU A 59 -4.05 22.46 11.35
C GLU A 59 -4.02 21.57 10.10
N LYS A 60 -3.75 22.19 8.95
CA LYS A 60 -3.88 21.53 7.66
C LYS A 60 -2.69 20.62 7.55
N ILE A 61 -2.87 19.36 7.93
CA ILE A 61 -1.87 18.30 7.82
C ILE A 61 -1.41 18.27 6.35
N THR A 62 -0.24 18.86 6.09
CA THR A 62 0.34 18.94 4.75
C THR A 62 1.15 17.66 4.51
N LEU A 63 0.45 16.63 4.04
CA LEU A 63 1.14 15.43 3.56
C LEU A 63 1.89 15.76 2.27
N ARG A 64 3.13 15.28 2.16
CA ARG A 64 3.83 15.32 0.89
C ARG A 64 3.07 14.51 -0.16
N PRO A 65 3.11 14.91 -1.44
CA PRO A 65 2.52 14.12 -2.50
C PRO A 65 3.21 12.76 -2.62
N LEU A 66 2.44 11.77 -3.09
CA LEU A 66 2.96 10.45 -3.41
C LEU A 66 3.88 10.54 -4.63
N ASN A 67 5.02 9.86 -4.57
CA ASN A 67 5.99 9.83 -5.67
C ASN A 67 6.29 8.38 -6.12
N MET A 68 7.03 8.26 -7.22
CA MET A 68 7.40 6.94 -7.77
C MET A 68 8.37 6.15 -6.87
N GLU A 69 9.16 6.83 -6.04
CA GLU A 69 10.08 6.19 -5.11
C GLU A 69 9.31 5.47 -3.99
N ASP A 70 8.16 5.98 -3.56
CA ASP A 70 7.28 5.30 -2.62
C ASP A 70 6.77 3.98 -3.17
N MET A 71 6.41 3.97 -4.45
CA MET A 71 5.96 2.75 -5.12
C MET A 71 7.11 1.74 -5.26
N ARG A 72 8.33 2.22 -5.53
CA ARG A 72 9.53 1.37 -5.59
C ARG A 72 9.85 0.75 -4.24
N GLN A 73 9.72 1.51 -3.14
CA GLN A 73 9.95 0.99 -1.80
C GLN A 73 8.83 0.07 -1.32
N ALA A 74 7.58 0.40 -1.64
CA ALA A 74 6.45 -0.48 -1.38
C ALA A 74 6.61 -1.83 -2.09
N LYS A 75 7.13 -1.84 -3.32
CA LYS A 75 7.41 -3.08 -4.08
C LYS A 75 8.40 -3.99 -3.35
N ASN A 76 9.37 -3.44 -2.64
CA ASN A 76 10.32 -4.26 -1.88
C ASN A 76 9.69 -4.90 -0.63
N GLN A 77 8.55 -4.38 -0.17
CA GLN A 77 7.81 -4.91 0.99
C GLN A 77 6.67 -5.85 0.59
N VAL A 78 6.07 -5.65 -0.59
CA VAL A 78 4.95 -6.44 -1.09
C VAL A 78 5.42 -7.33 -2.23
N ALA A 79 5.49 -8.64 -1.98
CA ALA A 79 5.84 -9.64 -3.00
C ALA A 79 4.61 -10.05 -3.84
N ALA A 80 4.86 -10.58 -5.04
CA ALA A 80 3.84 -11.22 -5.84
C ALA A 80 3.32 -12.47 -5.12
N SER A 81 1.99 -12.58 -4.95
CA SER A 81 1.35 -13.78 -4.39
C SER A 81 1.21 -14.89 -5.42
N PHE A 82 1.30 -14.56 -6.71
CA PHE A 82 1.05 -15.50 -7.79
C PHE A 82 2.29 -15.67 -8.68
N ALA A 83 2.70 -16.91 -8.89
CA ALA A 83 3.77 -17.27 -9.81
C ALA A 83 3.18 -17.92 -11.06
N ALA A 84 3.55 -17.42 -12.25
CA ALA A 84 3.07 -17.96 -13.52
C ALA A 84 3.45 -19.43 -13.75
N GLU A 85 4.53 -19.88 -13.11
CA GLU A 85 5.05 -21.26 -13.14
C GLU A 85 4.70 -22.08 -11.88
N GLY A 86 3.81 -21.57 -11.01
CA GLY A 86 3.40 -22.30 -9.82
C GLY A 86 2.47 -23.49 -10.12
N SER A 87 2.47 -24.50 -9.24
CA SER A 87 1.57 -25.68 -9.33
C SER A 87 0.10 -25.29 -9.53
N ILE A 88 -0.33 -24.26 -8.81
CA ILE A 88 -1.70 -23.72 -8.90
C ILE A 88 -2.02 -23.23 -10.32
N MET A 89 -1.08 -22.56 -10.97
CA MET A 89 -1.28 -22.05 -12.34
C MET A 89 -1.28 -23.18 -13.37
N SER A 90 -0.46 -24.22 -13.19
CA SER A 90 -0.49 -25.39 -14.06
C SER A 90 -1.79 -26.17 -13.96
N GLU A 91 -2.31 -26.36 -12.74
CA GLU A 91 -3.60 -27.04 -12.52
C GLU A 91 -4.75 -26.24 -13.12
N LEU A 92 -4.74 -24.90 -12.95
CA LEU A 92 -5.75 -24.04 -13.52
C LEU A 92 -5.74 -24.05 -15.06
N LYS A 93 -4.53 -24.06 -15.67
CA LYS A 93 -4.38 -24.22 -17.12
C LYS A 93 -4.92 -25.57 -17.60
N GLN A 94 -4.60 -26.66 -16.91
CA GLN A 94 -5.11 -27.99 -17.25
C GLN A 94 -6.64 -28.04 -17.13
N TRP A 95 -7.21 -27.42 -16.10
CA TRP A 95 -8.65 -27.32 -15.96
C TRP A 95 -9.27 -26.51 -17.11
N ASN A 96 -8.66 -25.38 -17.47
CA ASN A 96 -9.12 -24.54 -18.58
C ASN A 96 -9.06 -25.27 -19.93
N GLU A 97 -8.02 -26.07 -20.18
CA GLU A 97 -7.91 -26.90 -21.40
C GLU A 97 -9.04 -27.96 -21.50
N LEU A 98 -9.45 -28.49 -20.34
CA LEU A 98 -10.46 -29.55 -20.27
C LEU A 98 -11.90 -29.01 -20.29
N TYR A 99 -12.15 -27.88 -19.61
CA TYR A 99 -13.50 -27.38 -19.31
C TYR A 99 -13.75 -25.93 -19.71
N GLY A 100 -12.70 -25.19 -20.06
CA GLY A 100 -12.79 -23.81 -20.49
C GLY A 100 -13.42 -23.65 -21.87
N GLU A 101 -13.47 -22.42 -22.33
CA GLU A 101 -14.06 -22.08 -23.62
C GLU A 101 -13.20 -22.65 -24.77
N GLY A 102 -13.77 -23.57 -25.55
CA GLY A 102 -13.04 -24.34 -26.57
C GLY A 102 -12.36 -25.62 -26.05
N GLY A 103 -12.64 -26.04 -24.82
CA GLY A 103 -12.02 -27.22 -24.20
C GLY A 103 -12.30 -28.53 -24.94
N SER A 104 -11.35 -29.47 -24.81
CA SER A 104 -11.35 -30.74 -25.55
C SER A 104 -12.41 -31.75 -25.09
N ARG A 105 -13.06 -31.52 -23.94
CA ARG A 105 -14.15 -32.40 -23.48
C ARG A 105 -15.36 -32.27 -24.41
N LYS A 106 -15.66 -33.37 -25.10
CA LYS A 106 -16.96 -33.57 -25.77
C LYS A 106 -18.07 -33.35 -24.73
N LYS A 107 -18.88 -32.29 -24.90
CA LYS A 107 -20.13 -32.13 -24.16
C LYS A 107 -20.97 -33.37 -24.46
N GLN A 108 -21.21 -34.21 -23.45
CA GLN A 108 -22.13 -35.34 -23.61
C GLN A 108 -23.49 -34.77 -24.02
N GLN A 109 -23.97 -35.15 -25.21
CA GLN A 109 -25.36 -34.85 -25.57
C GLN A 109 -26.24 -35.67 -24.63
N LEU A 110 -26.93 -34.99 -23.73
CA LEU A 110 -27.95 -35.61 -22.88
C LEU A 110 -29.09 -36.08 -23.80
N THR A 111 -29.17 -37.39 -24.02
CA THR A 111 -30.24 -38.03 -24.78
C THR A 111 -31.51 -38.08 -23.92
N TYR A 112 -32.12 -36.92 -23.68
CA TYR A 112 -33.39 -36.81 -22.95
C TYR A 112 -34.61 -36.67 -23.87
N PHE A 113 -34.39 -36.67 -25.19
CA PHE A 113 -35.44 -36.72 -26.19
C PHE A 113 -35.24 -37.98 -27.04
N LEU A 114 -36.00 -39.02 -26.70
CA LEU A 114 -36.39 -40.13 -27.58
C LEU A 114 -37.90 -40.03 -27.80
#